data_AF-A0A2E5HC58-F1
#
_entry.id   AF-A0A2E5HC58-F1
#
_cell.length_a   1.000
_cell.length_b   1.000
_cell.length_c   1.000
_cell.angle_alpha   90.00
_cell.angle_beta   90.00
_cell.angle_gamma   90.00
#
_symmetry.space_group_name_H-M   'P 1'
#
loop_
_entity.id
_entity.type
_entity.pdbx_description
1 polymer ?
#
loop_
_entity_poly.entity_id
_entity_poly.type
_entity_poly.pdbx_seq_one_letter_code
_entity_poly.pdbx_strand_id
1 'polypeptide(L)'
;MRLVKNSIVIFYLKKIRTIKCFQKKNEKYLFDLPQYCTSIFKNCGIKKVNNMGICTFENEDNFFSYRRSIKKGDKDYGRQANAIMLQN
;
A
#
# COMPACT_ATOMS: atom_id res chain seq x y z
N MET A 1 -6.16 -0.79 -3.13
CA MET A 1 -6.29 -1.33 -1.75
C MET A 1 -6.00 -2.84 -1.72
N ARG A 2 -5.52 -3.39 -0.59
CA ARG A 2 -5.12 -4.83 -0.46
C ARG A 2 -6.01 -5.58 0.53
N LEU A 3 -6.55 -6.75 0.15
CA LEU A 3 -7.13 -7.67 1.13
C LEU A 3 -6.06 -8.19 2.10
N VAL A 4 -6.32 -8.07 3.40
CA VAL A 4 -5.45 -8.50 4.49
C VAL A 4 -6.19 -9.41 5.48
N LYS A 5 -5.43 -10.28 6.17
CA LYS A 5 -5.93 -11.16 7.22
C LYS A 5 -6.23 -10.37 8.50
N ASN A 6 -7.15 -10.87 9.31
CA ASN A 6 -7.55 -10.27 10.59
C ASN A 6 -6.38 -10.10 11.57
N SER A 7 -5.38 -10.99 11.55
CA SER A 7 -4.19 -10.88 12.40
C SER A 7 -3.40 -9.59 12.17
N ILE A 8 -3.24 -9.17 10.90
CA ILE A 8 -2.56 -7.91 10.58
C ILE A 8 -3.41 -6.73 11.01
N VAL A 9 -4.72 -6.82 10.82
CA VAL A 9 -5.65 -5.74 11.18
C VAL A 9 -5.59 -5.51 12.70
N ILE A 10 -5.62 -6.56 13.52
CA ILE A 10 -5.47 -6.46 14.98
C ILE A 10 -4.16 -5.77 15.37
N PHE A 11 -3.04 -6.10 14.70
CA PHE A 11 -1.75 -5.43 14.95
C PHE A 11 -1.84 -3.91 14.72
N TYR A 12 -2.49 -3.47 13.65
CA TYR A 12 -2.67 -2.05 13.34
C TYR A 12 -3.77 -1.39 14.17
N LEU A 13 -4.88 -2.08 14.49
CA LEU A 13 -6.00 -1.52 15.27
C LEU A 13 -5.60 -1.12 16.70
N LYS A 14 -4.53 -1.69 17.26
CA LYS A 14 -3.91 -1.18 18.50
C LYS A 14 -3.45 0.29 18.38
N LYS A 15 -3.28 0.81 17.16
CA LYS A 15 -3.03 2.22 16.87
C LYS A 15 -4.33 2.89 16.42
N ILE A 16 -4.96 3.65 17.33
CA ILE A 16 -6.26 4.34 17.11
C ILE A 16 -6.31 5.16 15.79
N ARG A 17 -5.18 5.75 15.37
CA ARG A 17 -5.11 6.61 14.16
C ARG A 17 -5.19 5.84 12.84
N THR A 18 -5.03 4.52 12.81
CA THR A 18 -4.96 3.73 11.57
C THR A 18 -6.28 3.12 11.13
N ILE A 19 -7.34 3.24 11.95
CA ILE A 19 -8.65 2.62 11.70
C ILE A 19 -9.23 3.05 10.35
N LYS A 20 -9.09 4.33 9.97
CA LYS A 20 -9.57 4.88 8.69
C LYS A 20 -8.90 4.27 7.44
N CYS A 21 -7.76 3.59 7.60
CA CYS A 21 -7.03 2.97 6.48
C CYS A 21 -7.49 1.54 6.20
N PHE A 22 -8.44 1.01 6.97
CA PHE A 22 -9.00 -0.32 6.77
C PHE A 22 -10.49 -0.21 6.43
N GLN A 23 -10.91 -0.88 5.37
CA GLN A 23 -12.32 -1.05 5.01
C GLN A 23 -12.70 -2.52 5.11
N LYS A 24 -13.78 -2.85 5.81
CA LYS A 24 -14.25 -4.24 5.91
C LYS A 24 -14.82 -4.68 4.55
N LYS A 25 -14.40 -5.86 4.09
CA LYS A 25 -14.92 -6.51 2.87
C LYS A 25 -15.11 -8.01 3.17
N ASN A 26 -16.36 -8.39 3.44
CA ASN A 26 -16.75 -9.69 3.97
C ASN A 26 -16.01 -10.01 5.28
N GLU A 27 -15.41 -11.20 5.40
CA GLU A 27 -14.61 -11.63 6.56
C GLU A 27 -13.15 -11.11 6.52
N LYS A 28 -12.82 -10.29 5.52
CA LYS A 28 -11.48 -9.72 5.31
C LYS A 28 -11.55 -8.20 5.35
N TYR A 29 -10.37 -7.57 5.35
CA TYR A 29 -10.27 -6.11 5.30
C TYR A 29 -9.44 -5.69 4.09
N LEU A 30 -9.86 -4.61 3.43
CA LEU A 30 -9.06 -3.88 2.47
C LEU A 30 -8.22 -2.83 3.20
N PHE A 31 -6.90 -2.91 3.04
CA PHE A 31 -5.95 -1.95 3.57
C PHE A 31 -5.55 -0.93 2.50
N ASP A 32 -5.67 0.34 2.86
CA ASP A 32 -5.17 1.49 2.11
C ASP A 32 -3.77 1.88 2.61
N LEU A 33 -2.77 1.24 2.02
CA LEU A 33 -1.36 1.49 2.33
C LEU A 33 -0.94 2.94 2.00
N PRO A 34 -1.28 3.53 0.84
CA PRO A 34 -0.93 4.92 0.55
C PRO A 34 -1.51 5.93 1.56
N GLN A 35 -2.78 5.76 1.96
CA GLN A 35 -3.40 6.62 2.97
C GLN A 35 -2.74 6.44 4.35
N TYR A 36 -2.35 5.20 4.70
CA TYR A 36 -1.61 4.93 5.93
C TYR A 36 -0.25 5.64 5.94
N CYS A 37 0.56 5.50 4.89
CA CYS A 37 1.85 6.21 4.78
C CYS A 37 1.67 7.73 4.83
N THR A 38 0.66 8.27 4.13
CA THR A 38 0.34 9.71 4.17
C THR A 38 0.01 10.17 5.60
N SER A 39 -0.70 9.36 6.38
CA SER A 39 -1.01 9.69 7.77
C SER A 39 0.25 9.71 8.66
N ILE A 40 1.21 8.80 8.41
CA ILE A 40 2.51 8.80 9.11
C ILE A 40 3.26 10.09 8.80
N PHE A 41 3.44 10.43 7.52
CA PHE A 41 4.17 11.62 7.11
C PHE A 41 3.59 12.91 7.69
N LYS A 42 2.26 13.05 7.67
CA LYS A 42 1.58 14.20 8.29
C LYS A 42 1.81 14.27 9.80
N ASN A 43 1.77 13.15 10.51
CA ASN A 43 2.06 13.12 11.95
C ASN A 43 3.54 13.43 12.25
N CYS A 44 4.46 13.19 11.31
CA CYS A 44 5.86 13.61 11.41
C CYS A 44 6.09 15.09 11.05
N GLY A 45 5.03 15.87 10.79
CA GLY A 45 5.15 17.30 10.44
C GLY A 45 5.48 17.59 8.97
N ILE A 46 5.45 16.58 8.09
CA ILE A 46 5.66 16.80 6.64
C ILE A 46 4.45 17.56 6.07
N LYS A 47 4.70 18.76 5.55
CA LYS A 47 3.66 19.70 5.09
C LYS A 47 3.03 19.30 3.75
N LYS A 48 3.84 18.80 2.81
CA LYS A 48 3.40 18.43 1.47
C LYS A 48 3.67 16.95 1.24
N VAL A 49 2.60 16.21 0.97
CA VAL A 49 2.65 14.78 0.66
C VAL A 49 1.79 14.55 -0.56
N ASN A 50 2.40 14.10 -1.65
CA ASN A 50 1.71 13.80 -2.89
C ASN A 50 1.65 12.28 -3.05
N ASN A 51 0.46 11.79 -3.39
CA ASN A 51 0.24 10.39 -3.74
C ASN A 51 -0.20 10.35 -5.22
N MET A 52 0.49 9.55 -6.03
CA MET A 52 0.18 9.43 -7.46
C MET A 52 -1.14 8.69 -7.72
N GLY A 53 -1.71 8.01 -6.72
CA GLY A 53 -2.97 7.26 -6.89
C GLY A 53 -2.84 6.00 -7.75
N ILE A 54 -1.61 5.58 -8.09
CA ILE A 54 -1.34 4.45 -8.97
C ILE A 54 -1.45 3.13 -8.21
N CYS A 55 -2.21 2.19 -8.78
CA CYS A 55 -2.33 0.82 -8.27
C CYS A 55 -1.49 -0.14 -9.12
N THR A 56 -0.39 -0.67 -8.58
CA THR A 56 0.49 -1.60 -9.33
C THR A 56 -0.20 -2.91 -9.70
N PHE A 57 -1.24 -3.32 -8.97
CA PHE A 57 -2.01 -4.52 -9.29
C PHE A 57 -2.87 -4.35 -10.56
N GLU A 58 -3.51 -3.19 -10.71
CA GLU A 58 -4.42 -2.87 -11.82
C GLU A 58 -3.68 -2.45 -13.09
N ASN A 59 -2.55 -1.75 -12.95
CA ASN A 59 -1.78 -1.23 -14.08
C ASN A 59 -0.71 -2.23 -14.52
N GLU A 60 -1.13 -3.33 -15.15
CA GLU A 60 -0.24 -4.44 -15.54
C GLU A 60 0.83 -4.05 -16.57
N ASP A 61 0.48 -3.24 -17.56
CA ASP A 61 1.40 -2.88 -18.67
C ASP A 61 2.59 -2.03 -18.21
N ASN A 62 2.44 -1.34 -17.08
CA ASN A 62 3.43 -0.37 -16.59
C ASN A 62 4.16 -0.82 -15.31
N PHE A 63 3.60 -1.76 -14.54
CA PHE A 63 4.12 -2.10 -13.22
C PHE A 63 4.11 -3.59 -12.93
N PHE A 64 5.20 -4.07 -12.33
CA PHE A 64 5.21 -5.39 -11.69
C PHE A 64 4.38 -5.38 -10.41
N SER A 65 3.72 -6.50 -10.10
CA SER A 65 2.92 -6.64 -8.89
C SER A 65 3.01 -8.04 -8.30
N TYR A 66 3.63 -8.14 -7.13
CA TYR A 66 3.69 -9.40 -6.37
C TYR A 66 2.31 -10.01 -6.12
N ARG A 67 1.28 -9.19 -5.86
CA ARG A 67 -0.06 -9.73 -5.64
C ARG A 67 -0.61 -10.36 -6.91
N ARG A 68 -0.37 -9.73 -8.06
CA ARG A 68 -0.84 -10.22 -9.35
C ARG A 68 -0.12 -11.51 -9.71
N SER A 69 1.20 -11.58 -9.50
CA SER A 69 1.98 -12.79 -9.74
C SER A 69 1.48 -13.98 -8.90
N ILE A 70 1.23 -13.77 -7.60
CA ILE A 70 0.63 -14.81 -6.74
C ILE A 70 -0.76 -15.23 -7.22
N LYS A 71 -1.57 -14.30 -7.75
CA LYS A 71 -2.89 -14.63 -8.29
C LYS A 71 -2.80 -15.42 -9.61
N LYS A 72 -1.77 -15.16 -10.42
CA LYS A 72 -1.52 -15.86 -11.70
C LYS A 72 -0.76 -17.18 -11.53
N GLY A 73 -0.12 -17.40 -10.38
CA GLY A 73 0.69 -18.58 -10.11
C GLY A 73 2.11 -18.49 -10.69
N ASP A 74 2.59 -17.28 -10.97
CA ASP A 74 3.93 -17.07 -11.52
C ASP A 74 4.99 -17.45 -10.48
N LYS A 75 6.06 -18.12 -10.93
CA LYS A 75 7.17 -18.56 -10.06
C LYS A 75 7.98 -17.39 -9.50
N ASP A 76 8.05 -16.29 -10.24
CA ASP A 76 8.71 -15.05 -9.82
C ASP A 76 8.01 -13.84 -10.46
N TYR A 77 8.44 -12.64 -10.07
CA TYR A 77 7.95 -11.37 -10.60
C TYR A 77 9.07 -10.34 -10.64
N GLY A 78 9.04 -9.45 -11.64
CA GLY A 78 9.98 -8.33 -11.70
C GLY A 78 9.84 -7.37 -10.52
N ARG A 79 10.84 -6.50 -10.31
CA ARG A 79 10.84 -5.47 -9.26
C ARG A 79 11.00 -4.09 -9.86
N GLN A 80 10.37 -3.13 -9.20
CA GLN A 80 10.54 -1.71 -9.49
C GLN A 80 11.48 -1.08 -8.46
N ALA A 81 12.19 -0.03 -8.85
CA ALA A 81 13.03 0.76 -7.96
C ALA A 81 12.67 2.25 -8.12
N ASN A 82 12.61 2.97 -7.00
CA ASN A 82 12.45 4.41 -6.98
C ASN A 82 13.76 5.04 -6.53
N ALA A 83 14.23 6.07 -7.23
CA ALA A 83 15.45 6.79 -6.90
C ALA A 83 15.21 8.30 -6.97
N ILE A 84 15.97 9.04 -6.18
CA ILE A 84 16.00 10.51 -6.20
C ILE A 84 17.46 10.95 -6.08
N MET A 85 17.84 11.96 -6.86
CA MET A 85 19.16 12.59 -6.79
C MET A 85 19.02 14.10 -6.91
N LEU A 86 20.00 14.82 -6.36
CA LEU A 86 20.19 16.23 -6.67
C LEU A 86 21.02 16.31 -7.96
N GLN A 87 20.64 17.22 -8.85
CA GLN A 87 21.40 17.52 -10.05
C GLN A 87 22.24 18.78 -9.81
N ASN A 88 23.48 18.76 -10.28
CA ASN A 88 24.39 19.91 -10.26
C ASN A 88 24.07 20.89 -11.39
#